data_AF-A0ABD3HGZ4-F1
#
_entry.id   AF-A0ABD3HGZ4-F1
#
_cell.length_a   1.000
_cell.length_b   1.000
_cell.length_c   1.000
_cell.angle_alpha   90.00
_cell.angle_beta   90.00
_cell.angle_gamma   90.00
#
_symmetry.space_group_name_H-M   'P 1'
#
loop_
_entity.id
_entity.type
_entity.pdbx_description
1 polymer ?
#
loop_
_entity_poly.entity_id
_entity_poly.type
_entity_poly.pdbx_seq_one_letter_code
_entity_poly.pdbx_strand_id
1 'polypeptide(L)'
;MDFSSQDRCDRNVNGLAGTRQVLQRYTVDLHRITMASAAASGIRQSVVQTVAAATISLSQMRAGQFENLRRAIGNARVVCIGEETHGTEEFYEIRAQITKYLMEKEGFDMVICEGDFPAFYDLHRYVRGTPHSYRDVHGPGGKLAPPQRGATNVREAMRRLRARYPVWMWYNMVMQDFVSWLKSFNENLDSAGEKQNSRPAVGIFGMDIYSMRDSAREVISYLEQADPELAMHARRHYEALSNFGYEPQLYGRALLGDRVESQKKQVVDTLMKLLEEGLRLSELTGDGEEFFGAAENARVVKDAEEYYRQSFTDITSGDVTWNIRDTAMVNFIDHALAQYDKQMAKTSSTKYRSRCVVWAHNSHLGDARSYVDASSRRRQPAQINVGQLVRERYGMADSFLIGQLMHSGTVRASLHWDGKDYVMDVNPSLPSSYEQLFHQVSVETADPGFGLILRSNSDGYVLSKEEEAARNALEDPKLERFIGVQYHQDTERYSHYMRCRMPAQFDAVIHLDDSSAIRKIPTSSPTHVRRRGTVDYSEPDDIDDDDET
;
A
#
# COMPACT_ATOMS: atom_id res chain seq x y z
N MET A 1 64.72 22.49 -61.71
CA MET A 1 64.84 21.47 -62.77
C MET A 1 63.62 21.66 -63.65
N ASP A 2 63.87 22.09 -64.89
CA ASP A 2 62.88 22.35 -65.92
C ASP A 2 62.00 21.14 -66.24
N PHE A 3 60.77 21.37 -66.69
CA PHE A 3 60.34 20.96 -68.05
C PHE A 3 59.01 21.64 -68.46
N SER A 4 59.08 22.27 -69.64
CA SER A 4 58.06 22.67 -70.64
C SER A 4 56.77 21.82 -70.69
N SER A 5 55.60 22.21 -71.24
CA SER A 5 55.35 22.88 -72.54
C SER A 5 53.84 23.12 -72.79
N GLN A 6 53.52 24.29 -73.37
CA GLN A 6 52.62 24.57 -74.51
C GLN A 6 51.18 24.01 -74.66
N ASP A 7 50.28 24.98 -74.87
CA ASP A 7 49.31 25.12 -75.98
C ASP A 7 47.90 24.51 -75.98
N ARG A 8 46.96 25.47 -76.05
CA ARG A 8 45.83 25.64 -77.01
C ARG A 8 44.49 24.92 -76.81
N CYS A 9 43.50 25.79 -76.54
CA CYS A 9 42.31 26.08 -77.35
C CYS A 9 41.29 24.98 -77.69
N ASP A 10 40.06 25.31 -77.28
CA ASP A 10 38.80 25.27 -78.05
C ASP A 10 37.77 24.15 -77.82
N ARG A 11 36.56 24.66 -77.49
CA ARG A 11 35.19 24.12 -77.57
C ARG A 11 34.66 23.32 -76.36
N ASN A 12 33.64 23.88 -75.71
CA ASN A 12 32.26 23.41 -75.96
C ASN A 12 31.18 24.28 -75.28
N VAL A 13 30.37 24.91 -76.13
CA VAL A 13 29.06 25.45 -75.82
C VAL A 13 28.10 24.26 -75.67
N ASN A 14 27.76 23.84 -74.45
CA ASN A 14 26.63 22.92 -74.16
C ASN A 14 26.30 22.77 -72.64
N GLY A 15 26.52 23.81 -71.82
CA GLY A 15 26.36 23.72 -70.36
C GLY A 15 25.03 24.21 -69.77
N LEU A 16 24.15 24.86 -70.55
CA LEU A 16 23.04 25.65 -69.98
C LEU A 16 21.64 25.02 -70.08
N ALA A 17 21.48 23.89 -70.77
CA ALA A 17 20.18 23.20 -70.87
C ALA A 17 19.96 22.13 -69.78
N GLY A 18 21.02 21.51 -69.25
CA GLY A 18 20.92 20.43 -68.26
C GLY A 18 20.59 20.91 -66.84
N THR A 19 20.93 22.15 -66.48
CA THR A 19 20.74 22.68 -65.12
C THR A 19 19.30 23.06 -64.81
N ARG A 20 18.48 23.42 -65.81
CA ARG A 20 17.04 23.73 -65.61
C ARG A 20 16.18 22.49 -65.37
N GLN A 21 16.49 21.35 -66.00
CA GLN A 21 15.74 20.10 -65.82
C GLN A 21 16.04 19.42 -64.48
N VAL A 22 17.27 19.57 -63.98
CA VAL A 22 17.67 19.04 -62.67
C VAL A 22 17.00 19.83 -61.54
N LEU A 23 17.00 21.16 -61.61
CA LEU A 23 16.35 22.02 -60.61
C LEU A 23 14.83 21.78 -60.53
N GLN A 24 14.14 21.58 -61.66
CA GLN A 24 12.71 21.26 -61.67
C GLN A 24 12.37 19.92 -61.00
N ARG A 25 13.19 18.87 -61.20
CA ARG A 25 13.02 17.57 -60.52
C ARG A 25 13.22 17.68 -59.00
N TYR A 26 14.22 18.42 -58.55
CA TYR A 26 14.43 18.65 -57.11
C TYR A 26 13.26 19.39 -56.45
N THR A 27 12.65 20.39 -57.09
CA THR A 27 11.47 21.07 -56.55
C THR A 27 10.23 20.17 -56.48
N VAL A 28 10.03 19.27 -57.45
CA VAL A 28 8.88 18.36 -57.46
C VAL A 28 9.05 17.22 -56.43
N ASP A 29 10.28 16.74 -56.23
CA ASP A 29 10.59 15.74 -55.21
C ASP A 29 10.54 16.33 -53.80
N LEU A 30 10.98 17.57 -53.57
CA LEU A 30 10.77 18.27 -52.31
C LEU A 30 9.28 18.50 -52.03
N HIS A 31 8.48 18.87 -53.03
CA HIS A 31 7.03 19.04 -52.83
C HIS A 31 6.34 17.70 -52.53
N ARG A 32 6.77 16.58 -53.15
CA ARG A 32 6.28 15.24 -52.84
C ARG A 32 6.72 14.72 -51.48
N ILE A 33 7.94 15.02 -51.04
CA ILE A 33 8.42 14.68 -49.69
C ILE A 33 7.69 15.53 -48.63
N THR A 34 7.43 16.80 -48.92
CA THR A 34 6.68 17.70 -48.03
C THR A 34 5.20 17.32 -47.96
N MET A 35 4.58 16.93 -49.09
CA MET A 35 3.22 16.41 -49.15
C MET A 35 3.10 15.01 -48.56
N ALA A 36 4.11 14.14 -48.69
CA ALA A 36 4.14 12.82 -48.04
C ALA A 36 4.40 12.93 -46.54
N SER A 37 5.19 13.92 -46.09
CA SER A 37 5.35 14.29 -44.68
C SER A 37 4.07 14.92 -44.10
N ALA A 38 3.35 15.72 -44.90
CA ALA A 38 2.07 16.31 -44.51
C ALA A 38 0.89 15.33 -44.60
N ALA A 39 0.97 14.31 -45.45
CA ALA A 39 0.01 13.20 -45.53
C ALA A 39 0.32 12.12 -44.48
N ALA A 40 1.59 11.95 -44.08
CA ALA A 40 1.98 11.16 -42.91
C ALA A 40 1.74 11.90 -41.57
N SER A 41 1.47 13.20 -41.63
CA SER A 41 0.91 14.01 -40.54
C SER A 41 -0.62 14.08 -40.60
N GLY A 42 -1.28 13.06 -41.17
CA GLY A 42 -2.64 12.72 -40.73
C GLY A 42 -2.60 12.62 -39.21
N ILE A 43 -3.25 13.59 -38.55
CA ILE A 43 -3.09 13.97 -37.14
C ILE A 43 -2.84 12.73 -36.28
N ARG A 44 -1.57 12.44 -35.97
CA ARG A 44 -1.27 11.47 -34.91
C ARG A 44 -1.72 12.14 -33.63
N GLN A 45 -2.82 11.66 -33.07
CA GLN A 45 -3.29 12.07 -31.76
C GLN A 45 -2.11 11.96 -30.78
N SER A 46 -1.84 13.02 -30.03
CA SER A 46 -0.78 12.99 -29.04
C SER A 46 -1.09 11.93 -27.97
N VAL A 47 -0.09 11.48 -27.21
CA VAL A 47 -0.32 10.57 -26.07
C VAL A 47 -1.32 11.18 -25.09
N VAL A 48 -1.21 12.49 -24.82
CA VAL A 48 -2.15 13.23 -23.96
C VAL A 48 -3.57 13.13 -24.48
N GLN A 49 -3.81 13.45 -25.75
CA GLN A 49 -5.15 13.37 -26.34
C GLN A 49 -5.69 11.94 -26.39
N THR A 50 -4.82 10.96 -26.59
CA THR A 50 -5.20 9.54 -26.60
C THR A 50 -5.68 9.11 -25.22
N VAL A 51 -4.95 9.48 -24.17
CA VAL A 51 -5.32 9.16 -22.79
C VAL A 51 -6.55 9.96 -22.34
N ALA A 52 -6.63 11.26 -22.70
CA ALA A 52 -7.77 12.12 -22.41
C ALA A 52 -9.11 11.57 -22.95
N ALA A 53 -9.09 10.91 -24.11
CA ALA A 53 -10.28 10.31 -24.68
C ALA A 53 -10.83 9.11 -23.87
N ALA A 54 -10.01 8.52 -22.99
CA ALA A 54 -10.36 7.35 -22.17
C ALA A 54 -10.65 7.70 -20.70
N THR A 55 -10.45 8.96 -20.29
CA THR A 55 -10.64 9.35 -18.89
C THR A 55 -12.10 9.33 -18.48
N ILE A 56 -12.37 8.85 -17.27
CA ILE A 56 -13.67 8.99 -16.60
C ILE A 56 -13.48 10.02 -15.49
N SER A 57 -14.23 11.13 -15.52
CA SER A 57 -14.12 12.15 -14.48
C SER A 57 -14.29 11.56 -13.09
N LEU A 58 -13.46 11.94 -12.11
CA LEU A 58 -13.58 11.46 -10.74
C LEU A 58 -14.91 11.89 -10.12
N SER A 59 -15.43 13.06 -10.49
CA SER A 59 -16.76 13.52 -10.09
C SER A 59 -17.86 12.60 -10.61
N GLN A 60 -17.75 12.15 -11.87
CA GLN A 60 -18.68 11.20 -12.47
C GLN A 60 -18.53 9.80 -11.87
N MET A 61 -17.31 9.34 -11.59
CA MET A 61 -17.07 8.09 -10.89
C MET A 61 -17.74 8.12 -9.51
N ARG A 62 -17.55 9.18 -8.73
CA ARG A 62 -18.20 9.35 -7.42
C ARG A 62 -19.73 9.38 -7.53
N ALA A 63 -20.27 10.15 -8.48
CA ALA A 63 -21.72 10.23 -8.70
C ALA A 63 -22.33 8.87 -9.10
N GLY A 64 -21.61 8.09 -9.91
CA GLY A 64 -21.96 6.72 -10.28
C GLY A 64 -21.50 5.66 -9.28
N GLN A 65 -21.09 6.06 -8.06
CA GLN A 65 -20.60 5.16 -7.00
C GLN A 65 -19.53 4.17 -7.45
N PHE A 66 -18.65 4.57 -8.36
CA PHE A 66 -17.56 3.76 -8.92
C PHE A 66 -18.04 2.52 -9.70
N GLU A 67 -19.24 2.54 -10.27
CA GLU A 67 -19.80 1.40 -11.02
C GLU A 67 -18.92 0.93 -12.18
N ASN A 68 -18.31 1.85 -12.94
CA ASN A 68 -17.37 1.49 -14.01
C ASN A 68 -16.19 0.67 -13.48
N LEU A 69 -15.62 1.09 -12.35
CA LEU A 69 -14.52 0.40 -11.69
C LEU A 69 -14.97 -0.96 -11.15
N ARG A 70 -16.14 -1.05 -10.51
CA ARG A 70 -16.73 -2.32 -10.03
C ARG A 70 -16.94 -3.31 -11.18
N ARG A 71 -17.45 -2.85 -12.33
CA ARG A 71 -17.63 -3.69 -13.52
C ARG A 71 -16.29 -4.23 -14.03
N ALA A 72 -15.25 -3.39 -14.06
CA ALA A 72 -13.90 -3.81 -14.42
C ALA A 72 -13.26 -4.78 -13.40
N ILE A 73 -13.47 -4.56 -12.10
CA ILE A 73 -13.02 -5.46 -11.01
C ILE A 73 -13.60 -6.86 -11.16
N GLY A 74 -14.86 -6.96 -11.59
CA GLY A 74 -15.53 -8.24 -11.82
C GLY A 74 -15.62 -9.10 -10.55
N ASN A 75 -15.20 -10.36 -10.67
CA ASN A 75 -15.26 -11.34 -9.57
C ASN A 75 -13.94 -11.47 -8.80
N ALA A 76 -13.05 -10.47 -8.89
CA ALA A 76 -11.76 -10.50 -8.20
C ALA A 76 -11.94 -10.82 -6.71
N ARG A 77 -11.06 -11.68 -6.20
CA ARG A 77 -11.03 -12.06 -4.78
C ARG A 77 -10.31 -11.02 -3.94
N VAL A 78 -9.21 -10.50 -4.47
CA VAL A 78 -8.33 -9.54 -3.80
C VAL A 78 -8.27 -8.27 -4.65
N VAL A 79 -8.73 -7.15 -4.08
CA VAL A 79 -8.64 -5.84 -4.74
C VAL A 79 -7.64 -4.99 -3.96
N CYS A 80 -6.52 -4.64 -4.57
CA CYS A 80 -5.51 -3.78 -3.97
C CYS A 80 -5.77 -2.32 -4.38
N ILE A 81 -5.83 -1.40 -3.42
CA ILE A 81 -5.96 0.04 -3.66
C ILE A 81 -4.74 0.74 -3.05
N GLY A 82 -3.80 1.04 -3.91
CA GLY A 82 -2.56 1.76 -3.64
C GLY A 82 -2.77 3.27 -3.50
N GLU A 83 -1.83 3.94 -2.85
CA GLU A 83 -1.69 5.39 -2.89
C GLU A 83 -0.25 5.80 -3.23
N GLU A 84 -0.08 7.01 -3.80
CA GLU A 84 1.24 7.57 -4.08
C GLU A 84 1.90 8.17 -2.83
N THR A 85 1.07 8.55 -1.86
CA THR A 85 1.52 9.05 -0.56
C THR A 85 0.62 8.62 0.61
N HIS A 86 1.26 8.31 1.74
CA HIS A 86 0.54 7.99 2.97
C HIS A 86 -0.22 9.19 3.56
N GLY A 87 0.10 10.40 3.13
CA GLY A 87 -0.25 11.66 3.80
C GLY A 87 -1.30 12.52 3.10
N THR A 88 -2.01 11.99 2.10
CA THR A 88 -2.98 12.72 1.28
C THR A 88 -4.41 12.38 1.68
N GLU A 89 -5.26 13.37 1.97
CA GLU A 89 -6.63 13.18 2.44
C GLU A 89 -7.51 12.46 1.40
N GLU A 90 -7.48 12.94 0.17
CA GLU A 90 -8.32 12.45 -0.92
C GLU A 90 -8.05 10.97 -1.24
N PHE A 91 -6.80 10.50 -1.06
CA PHE A 91 -6.46 9.10 -1.24
C PHE A 91 -7.16 8.20 -0.21
N TYR A 92 -7.23 8.59 1.07
CA TYR A 92 -8.03 7.84 2.05
C TYR A 92 -9.52 7.89 1.73
N GLU A 93 -10.03 9.06 1.31
CA GLU A 93 -11.45 9.20 1.00
C GLU A 93 -11.87 8.30 -0.16
N ILE A 94 -11.09 8.28 -1.24
CA ILE A 94 -11.36 7.46 -2.43
C ILE A 94 -11.25 5.96 -2.08
N ARG A 95 -10.21 5.55 -1.34
CA ARG A 95 -10.08 4.17 -0.83
C ARG A 95 -11.30 3.76 -0.01
N ALA A 96 -11.73 4.63 0.92
CA ALA A 96 -12.92 4.40 1.73
C ALA A 96 -14.19 4.30 0.87
N GLN A 97 -14.40 5.20 -0.09
CA GLN A 97 -15.58 5.20 -0.95
C GLN A 97 -15.68 3.93 -1.81
N ILE A 98 -14.58 3.53 -2.45
CA ILE A 98 -14.54 2.30 -3.26
C ILE A 98 -14.77 1.08 -2.38
N THR A 99 -14.12 1.01 -1.21
CA THR A 99 -14.26 -0.13 -0.30
C THR A 99 -15.66 -0.25 0.26
N LYS A 100 -16.30 0.86 0.66
CA LYS A 100 -17.71 0.88 1.07
C LYS A 100 -18.61 0.33 -0.03
N TYR A 101 -18.41 0.78 -1.27
CA TYR A 101 -19.19 0.30 -2.40
C TYR A 101 -19.02 -1.21 -2.63
N LEU A 102 -17.79 -1.71 -2.64
CA LEU A 102 -17.49 -3.13 -2.80
C LEU A 102 -18.07 -3.98 -1.64
N MET A 103 -18.07 -3.46 -0.42
CA MET A 103 -18.70 -4.14 0.71
C MET A 103 -20.22 -4.15 0.60
N GLU A 104 -20.85 -3.04 0.21
CA GLU A 104 -22.31 -2.92 0.11
C GLU A 104 -22.89 -3.69 -1.06
N LYS A 105 -22.25 -3.65 -2.23
CA LYS A 105 -22.80 -4.18 -3.49
C LYS A 105 -22.18 -5.50 -3.92
N GLU A 106 -20.89 -5.67 -3.65
CA GLU A 106 -20.13 -6.82 -4.08
C GLU A 106 -19.76 -7.76 -2.94
N GLY A 107 -20.34 -7.64 -1.74
CA GLY A 107 -20.14 -8.65 -0.70
C GLY A 107 -18.69 -8.83 -0.23
N PHE A 108 -17.81 -7.82 -0.34
CA PHE A 108 -16.43 -7.92 0.18
C PHE A 108 -16.40 -8.01 1.71
N ASP A 109 -15.66 -8.96 2.26
CA ASP A 109 -15.77 -9.30 3.68
C ASP A 109 -14.83 -8.52 4.58
N MET A 110 -13.74 -8.00 4.03
CA MET A 110 -12.72 -7.38 4.87
C MET A 110 -11.91 -6.33 4.14
N VAL A 111 -11.38 -5.41 4.92
CA VAL A 111 -10.34 -4.46 4.51
C VAL A 111 -9.07 -4.75 5.30
N ILE A 112 -7.95 -4.88 4.59
CA ILE A 112 -6.64 -5.21 5.16
C ILE A 112 -5.71 -4.04 4.87
N CYS A 113 -5.19 -3.40 5.92
CA CYS A 113 -4.37 -2.20 5.81
C CYS A 113 -2.89 -2.49 6.10
N GLU A 114 -1.99 -1.73 5.49
CA GLU A 114 -0.56 -1.65 5.82
C GLU A 114 -0.33 -1.01 7.21
N GLY A 115 -0.80 -1.68 8.24
CA GLY A 115 -0.68 -1.27 9.62
C GLY A 115 -0.52 -2.46 10.54
N ASP A 116 -0.24 -2.18 11.81
CA ASP A 116 0.04 -3.22 12.80
C ASP A 116 -1.14 -4.13 13.04
N PHE A 117 -0.89 -5.43 12.95
CA PHE A 117 -1.89 -6.44 13.25
C PHE A 117 -2.56 -6.25 14.63
N PRO A 118 -1.86 -6.17 15.78
CA PRO A 118 -2.52 -6.10 17.09
C PRO A 118 -3.41 -4.85 17.25
N ALA A 119 -2.96 -3.68 16.77
CA ALA A 119 -3.75 -2.45 16.85
C ALA A 119 -4.99 -2.48 15.95
N PHE A 120 -4.87 -3.04 14.75
CA PHE A 120 -6.01 -3.24 13.87
C PHE A 120 -6.93 -4.38 14.33
N TYR A 121 -6.43 -5.36 15.06
CA TYR A 121 -7.25 -6.43 15.63
C TYR A 121 -8.14 -5.92 16.78
N ASP A 122 -7.69 -4.89 17.52
CA ASP A 122 -8.57 -4.18 18.45
C ASP A 122 -9.70 -3.42 17.71
N LEU A 123 -9.40 -2.83 16.54
CA LEU A 123 -10.42 -2.26 15.67
C LEU A 123 -11.37 -3.30 15.10
N HIS A 124 -10.84 -4.47 14.72
CA HIS A 124 -11.60 -5.60 14.24
C HIS A 124 -12.70 -5.99 15.23
N ARG A 125 -12.30 -6.18 16.49
CA ARG A 125 -13.19 -6.50 17.61
C ARG A 125 -14.26 -5.41 17.79
N TYR A 126 -13.84 -4.14 17.82
CA TYR A 126 -14.76 -3.01 17.92
C TYR A 126 -15.80 -3.02 16.80
N VAL A 127 -15.37 -3.13 15.54
CA VAL A 127 -16.23 -3.14 14.34
C VAL A 127 -17.20 -4.31 14.32
N ARG A 128 -16.80 -5.49 14.81
CA ARG A 128 -17.68 -6.66 14.91
C ARG A 128 -18.57 -6.66 16.15
N GLY A 129 -18.29 -5.79 17.13
CA GLY A 129 -18.97 -5.78 18.42
C GLY A 129 -18.59 -6.97 19.31
N THR A 130 -17.43 -7.59 19.07
CA THR A 130 -16.91 -8.69 19.90
C THR A 130 -16.05 -8.12 21.02
N PRO A 131 -16.29 -8.49 22.29
CA PRO A 131 -15.43 -8.07 23.39
C PRO A 131 -14.07 -8.78 23.32
N HIS A 132 -13.06 -8.21 23.98
CA HIS A 132 -11.80 -8.92 24.20
C HIS A 132 -12.10 -10.12 25.11
N SER A 133 -11.91 -11.35 24.61
CA SER A 133 -12.25 -12.56 25.38
C SER A 133 -11.27 -12.87 26.50
N TYR A 134 -10.06 -12.30 26.42
CA TYR A 134 -9.00 -12.45 27.39
C TYR A 134 -8.54 -11.12 27.99
N ARG A 135 -8.07 -11.12 29.24
CA ARG A 135 -7.51 -9.94 29.90
C ARG A 135 -6.06 -9.70 29.48
N ASP A 136 -5.68 -8.43 29.28
CA ASP A 136 -4.28 -8.02 29.38
C ASP A 136 -3.86 -8.11 30.85
N VAL A 137 -2.90 -8.98 31.10
CA VAL A 137 -2.35 -9.34 32.40
C VAL A 137 -1.03 -8.62 32.69
N HIS A 138 -0.54 -7.82 31.74
CA HIS A 138 0.72 -7.11 31.78
C HIS A 138 0.55 -5.59 31.76
N GLY A 139 -0.54 -5.08 32.35
CA GLY A 139 -0.75 -3.66 32.56
C GLY A 139 0.46 -2.96 33.21
N PRO A 140 0.60 -1.63 33.07
CA PRO A 140 1.73 -0.88 33.59
C PRO A 140 2.07 -1.25 35.03
N GLY A 141 3.33 -1.64 35.29
CA GLY A 141 3.82 -1.96 36.64
C GLY A 141 3.42 -3.33 37.21
N GLY A 142 3.02 -4.32 36.37
CA GLY A 142 2.77 -5.69 36.82
C GLY A 142 1.49 -5.86 37.66
N LYS A 143 0.61 -4.86 37.67
CA LYS A 143 -0.73 -4.96 38.26
C LYS A 143 -1.67 -5.57 37.22
N LEU A 144 -2.49 -6.53 37.65
CA LEU A 144 -3.61 -7.04 36.86
C LEU A 144 -4.42 -5.84 36.33
N ALA A 145 -4.42 -5.63 35.01
CA ALA A 145 -5.23 -4.59 34.42
C ALA A 145 -6.71 -4.87 34.79
N PRO A 146 -7.52 -3.83 35.09
CA PRO A 146 -8.95 -4.03 35.28
C PRO A 146 -9.54 -4.79 34.07
N PRO A 147 -10.65 -5.55 34.25
CA PRO A 147 -11.30 -6.25 33.14
C PRO A 147 -11.44 -5.28 31.96
N GLN A 148 -10.88 -5.62 30.79
CA GLN A 148 -10.93 -4.71 29.65
C GLN A 148 -12.40 -4.53 29.28
N ARG A 149 -12.94 -3.35 29.58
CA ARG A 149 -14.19 -2.92 28.96
C ARG A 149 -13.86 -2.71 27.49
N GLY A 150 -14.54 -3.42 26.60
CA GLY A 150 -14.40 -3.18 25.17
C GLY A 150 -14.61 -1.70 24.85
N ALA A 151 -13.93 -1.21 23.80
CA ALA A 151 -14.00 0.19 23.43
C ALA A 151 -15.45 0.66 23.25
N THR A 152 -15.80 1.75 23.93
CA THR A 152 -17.17 2.29 23.96
C THR A 152 -17.46 3.24 22.80
N ASN A 153 -16.42 3.69 22.12
CA ASN A 153 -16.49 4.60 20.99
C ASN A 153 -15.29 4.41 20.06
N VAL A 154 -15.40 4.94 18.84
CA VAL A 154 -14.38 4.78 17.79
C VAL A 154 -13.01 5.35 18.18
N ARG A 155 -12.96 6.46 18.93
CA ARG A 155 -11.69 7.08 19.32
C ARG A 155 -10.92 6.22 20.32
N GLU A 156 -11.63 5.57 21.23
CA GLU A 156 -11.06 4.59 22.16
C GLU A 156 -10.55 3.36 21.40
N ALA A 157 -11.31 2.85 20.44
CA ALA A 157 -10.92 1.71 19.61
C ALA A 157 -9.65 2.02 18.78
N MET A 158 -9.53 3.23 18.26
CA MET A 158 -8.36 3.66 17.48
C MET A 158 -7.15 4.06 18.34
N ARG A 159 -7.24 4.06 19.68
CA ARG A 159 -6.21 4.63 20.57
C ARG A 159 -4.83 4.00 20.34
N ARG A 160 -4.76 2.68 20.10
CA ARG A 160 -3.51 1.93 19.92
C ARG A 160 -2.80 2.23 18.61
N LEU A 161 -3.51 2.77 17.61
CA LEU A 161 -2.88 3.26 16.37
C LEU A 161 -1.92 4.44 16.59
N ARG A 162 -1.94 5.05 17.79
CA ARG A 162 -1.00 6.11 18.18
C ARG A 162 0.27 5.58 18.82
N ALA A 163 0.32 4.29 19.16
CA ALA A 163 1.42 3.71 19.93
C ALA A 163 2.74 3.65 19.15
N ARG A 164 2.71 3.82 17.82
CA ARG A 164 3.91 3.79 16.98
C ARG A 164 3.86 4.86 15.90
N TYR A 165 5.04 5.25 15.46
CA TYR A 165 5.22 6.17 14.35
C TYR A 165 4.84 5.52 13.01
N PRO A 166 4.28 6.29 12.06
CA PRO A 166 3.71 7.62 12.23
C PRO A 166 2.25 7.56 12.71
N VAL A 167 1.93 8.33 13.75
CA VAL A 167 0.56 8.38 14.32
C VAL A 167 -0.50 8.74 13.27
N TRP A 168 -0.20 9.72 12.42
CA TRP A 168 -1.18 10.31 11.50
C TRP A 168 -1.61 9.40 10.34
N MET A 169 -0.87 8.32 10.06
CA MET A 169 -1.15 7.44 8.93
C MET A 169 -2.47 6.71 9.12
N TRP A 170 -2.69 6.10 10.28
CA TRP A 170 -3.94 5.38 10.56
C TRP A 170 -4.82 6.07 11.61
N TYR A 171 -4.26 6.98 12.43
CA TYR A 171 -5.02 7.81 13.38
C TYR A 171 -5.39 9.17 12.78
N ASN A 172 -6.33 9.16 11.84
CA ASN A 172 -6.79 10.36 11.13
C ASN A 172 -8.33 10.42 11.01
N MET A 173 -8.84 11.57 10.58
CA MET A 173 -10.29 11.83 10.49
C MET A 173 -11.00 10.87 9.53
N VAL A 174 -10.42 10.59 8.36
CA VAL A 174 -11.04 9.71 7.36
C VAL A 174 -11.14 8.27 7.87
N MET A 175 -10.09 7.78 8.55
CA MET A 175 -10.11 6.47 9.21
C MET A 175 -11.13 6.42 10.36
N GLN A 176 -11.28 7.50 11.14
CA GLN A 176 -12.31 7.58 12.18
C GLN A 176 -13.71 7.41 11.59
N ASP A 177 -14.00 8.09 10.48
CA ASP A 177 -15.29 8.01 9.80
C ASP A 177 -15.51 6.65 9.14
N PHE A 178 -14.46 6.07 8.55
CA PHE A 178 -14.51 4.76 7.92
C PHE A 178 -14.75 3.62 8.93
N VAL A 179 -14.04 3.61 10.06
CA VAL A 179 -14.25 2.63 11.15
C VAL A 179 -15.63 2.76 11.76
N SER A 180 -16.11 3.99 11.97
CA SER A 180 -17.48 4.24 12.45
C SER A 180 -18.52 3.67 11.48
N TRP A 181 -18.31 3.88 10.17
CA TRP A 181 -19.17 3.31 9.14
C TRP A 181 -19.14 1.78 9.14
N LEU A 182 -17.97 1.14 9.26
CA LEU A 182 -17.85 -0.32 9.32
C LEU A 182 -18.64 -0.91 10.49
N LYS A 183 -18.59 -0.26 11.67
CA LYS A 183 -19.39 -0.68 12.83
C LYS A 183 -20.89 -0.63 12.54
N SER A 184 -21.37 0.50 12.03
CA SER A 184 -22.79 0.67 11.69
C SER A 184 -23.24 -0.27 10.58
N PHE A 185 -22.38 -0.53 9.58
CA PHE A 185 -22.65 -1.49 8.52
C PHE A 185 -22.88 -2.90 9.11
N ASN A 186 -22.01 -3.34 10.03
CA ASN A 186 -22.18 -4.61 10.72
C ASN A 186 -23.43 -4.68 11.59
N GLU A 187 -23.79 -3.61 12.31
CA GLU A 187 -25.02 -3.56 13.11
C GLU A 187 -26.30 -3.65 12.24
N ASN A 188 -26.25 -3.05 11.06
CA ASN A 188 -27.34 -3.13 10.09
C ASN A 188 -27.47 -4.54 9.49
N LEU A 189 -26.35 -5.21 9.19
CA LEU A 189 -26.35 -6.61 8.75
C LEU A 189 -26.94 -7.55 9.82
N ASP A 190 -26.67 -7.29 11.11
CA ASP A 190 -27.28 -8.05 12.21
C ASP A 190 -28.80 -7.85 12.25
N SER A 191 -29.23 -6.58 12.21
CA SER A 191 -30.64 -6.20 12.31
C SER A 191 -31.47 -6.74 11.14
N ALA A 192 -30.86 -6.88 9.95
CA ALA A 192 -31.48 -7.46 8.77
C ALA A 192 -31.53 -9.01 8.79
N GLY A 193 -30.88 -9.67 9.77
CA GLY A 193 -30.78 -11.13 9.83
C GLY A 193 -29.85 -11.74 8.75
N GLU A 194 -29.06 -10.90 8.07
CA GLU A 194 -28.18 -11.31 6.96
C GLU A 194 -26.90 -12.00 7.47
N LYS A 195 -26.43 -11.65 8.67
CA LYS A 195 -25.25 -12.28 9.30
C LYS A 195 -25.42 -13.78 9.56
N GLN A 196 -26.65 -14.21 9.87
CA GLN A 196 -26.92 -15.60 10.24
C GLN A 196 -27.13 -16.52 9.04
N ASN A 197 -27.51 -15.98 7.88
CA ASN A 197 -27.98 -16.79 6.76
C ASN A 197 -27.17 -16.66 5.46
N SER A 198 -26.30 -15.66 5.27
CA SER A 198 -25.65 -15.47 3.95
C SER A 198 -24.26 -14.83 3.92
N ARG A 199 -23.81 -14.10 4.96
CA ARG A 199 -22.51 -13.39 4.93
C ARG A 199 -21.93 -13.18 6.34
N PRO A 200 -20.60 -13.26 6.54
CA PRO A 200 -20.00 -12.93 7.84
C PRO A 200 -20.06 -11.42 8.12
N ALA A 201 -19.92 -11.02 9.38
CA ALA A 201 -19.63 -9.61 9.70
C ALA A 201 -18.36 -9.17 8.97
N VAL A 202 -18.31 -7.93 8.49
CA VAL A 202 -17.10 -7.42 7.84
C VAL A 202 -16.00 -7.16 8.86
N GLY A 203 -14.76 -7.41 8.45
CA GLY A 203 -13.56 -7.23 9.26
C GLY A 203 -12.67 -6.08 8.78
N ILE A 204 -11.88 -5.56 9.70
CA ILE A 204 -10.74 -4.69 9.42
C ILE A 204 -9.49 -5.33 10.03
N PHE A 205 -8.36 -5.31 9.33
CA PHE A 205 -7.11 -5.93 9.79
C PHE A 205 -5.89 -5.11 9.40
N GLY A 206 -4.80 -5.32 10.11
CA GLY A 206 -3.47 -4.82 9.78
C GLY A 206 -2.59 -6.00 9.36
N MET A 207 -1.77 -5.84 8.32
CA MET A 207 -0.92 -6.93 7.80
C MET A 207 0.58 -6.74 8.08
N ASP A 208 0.99 -5.62 8.68
CA ASP A 208 2.39 -5.28 8.86
C ASP A 208 3.04 -5.99 10.08
N ILE A 209 4.36 -6.13 10.05
CA ILE A 209 5.13 -6.96 10.99
C ILE A 209 5.92 -6.14 12.02
N TYR A 210 5.83 -4.82 12.01
CA TYR A 210 6.67 -4.00 12.87
C TYR A 210 6.30 -4.05 14.37
N SER A 211 5.14 -4.58 14.74
CA SER A 211 4.59 -4.60 16.10
C SER A 211 5.08 -5.78 16.97
N MET A 212 6.37 -6.13 16.89
CA MET A 212 6.96 -7.30 17.59
C MET A 212 6.58 -7.40 19.08
N ARG A 213 6.84 -6.34 19.87
CA ARG A 213 6.59 -6.35 21.32
C ARG A 213 5.12 -6.52 21.65
N ASP A 214 4.26 -5.77 20.97
CA ASP A 214 2.83 -5.78 21.19
C ASP A 214 2.23 -7.13 20.81
N SER A 215 2.67 -7.72 19.70
CA SER A 215 2.27 -9.06 19.31
C SER A 215 2.72 -10.15 20.29
N ALA A 216 3.95 -10.07 20.82
CA ALA A 216 4.40 -10.99 21.86
C ALA A 216 3.51 -10.91 23.12
N ARG A 217 3.06 -9.71 23.50
CA ARG A 217 2.15 -9.50 24.63
C ARG A 217 0.76 -10.09 24.39
N GLU A 218 0.20 -9.94 23.18
CA GLU A 218 -1.09 -10.55 22.83
C GLU A 218 -1.03 -12.08 22.93
N VAL A 219 0.05 -12.69 22.42
CA VAL A 219 0.26 -14.16 22.51
C VAL A 219 0.30 -14.62 23.96
N ILE A 220 1.09 -13.94 24.80
CA ILE A 220 1.20 -14.31 26.21
C ILE A 220 -0.14 -14.14 26.93
N SER A 221 -0.84 -13.02 26.70
CA SER A 221 -2.11 -12.72 27.37
C SER A 221 -3.21 -13.72 27.02
N TYR A 222 -3.27 -14.14 25.76
CA TYR A 222 -4.15 -15.22 25.30
C TYR A 222 -3.83 -16.54 26.02
N LEU A 223 -2.54 -16.92 26.02
CA LEU A 223 -2.09 -18.18 26.60
C LEU A 223 -2.27 -18.21 28.12
N GLU A 224 -2.16 -17.11 28.85
CA GLU A 224 -2.38 -17.14 30.30
C GLU A 224 -3.77 -17.65 30.70
N GLN A 225 -4.76 -17.45 29.85
CA GLN A 225 -6.12 -17.93 30.09
C GLN A 225 -6.38 -19.27 29.42
N ALA A 226 -5.83 -19.50 28.22
CA ALA A 226 -6.09 -20.73 27.47
C ALA A 226 -5.18 -21.91 27.86
N ASP A 227 -3.92 -21.63 28.22
CA ASP A 227 -2.88 -22.59 28.58
C ASP A 227 -1.73 -21.96 29.38
N PRO A 228 -1.82 -21.93 30.73
CA PRO A 228 -0.81 -21.30 31.58
C PRO A 228 0.60 -21.90 31.46
N GLU A 229 0.73 -23.18 31.12
CA GLU A 229 2.04 -23.81 30.93
C GLU A 229 2.70 -23.30 29.66
N LEU A 230 1.96 -23.26 28.55
CA LEU A 230 2.44 -22.68 27.29
C LEU A 230 2.70 -21.17 27.42
N ALA A 231 1.93 -20.46 28.25
CA ALA A 231 2.19 -19.05 28.57
C ALA A 231 3.55 -18.83 29.25
N MET A 232 3.92 -19.71 30.19
CA MET A 232 5.26 -19.67 30.81
C MET A 232 6.37 -19.92 29.79
N HIS A 233 6.16 -20.83 28.84
CA HIS A 233 7.11 -21.04 27.75
C HIS A 233 7.24 -19.81 26.85
N ALA A 234 6.12 -19.23 26.42
CA ALA A 234 6.11 -18.02 25.59
C ALA A 234 6.81 -16.85 26.29
N ARG A 235 6.56 -16.63 27.59
CA ARG A 235 7.26 -15.60 28.39
C ARG A 235 8.77 -15.76 28.35
N ARG A 236 9.28 -16.96 28.65
CA ARG A 236 10.72 -17.23 28.64
C ARG A 236 11.33 -17.01 27.25
N HIS A 237 10.60 -17.38 26.21
CA HIS A 237 11.08 -17.25 24.82
C HIS A 237 11.03 -15.81 24.29
N TYR A 238 10.10 -14.99 24.77
CA TYR A 238 9.97 -13.59 24.34
C TYR A 238 10.68 -12.59 25.27
N GLU A 239 11.14 -13.01 26.44
CA GLU A 239 11.81 -12.16 27.45
C GLU A 239 12.96 -11.32 26.86
N ALA A 240 13.80 -11.93 26.03
CA ALA A 240 14.91 -11.23 25.38
C ALA A 240 14.44 -10.14 24.41
N LEU A 241 13.30 -10.33 23.74
CA LEU A 241 12.73 -9.33 22.81
C LEU A 241 12.13 -8.15 23.57
N SER A 242 11.51 -8.40 24.74
CA SER A 242 10.93 -7.34 25.58
C SER A 242 11.94 -6.31 26.08
N ASN A 243 13.22 -6.66 26.16
CA ASN A 243 14.29 -5.75 26.60
C ASN A 243 14.51 -4.56 25.66
N PHE A 244 13.95 -4.59 24.44
CA PHE A 244 14.12 -3.54 23.42
C PHE A 244 12.91 -2.61 23.29
N GLY A 245 11.91 -2.74 24.17
CA GLY A 245 10.79 -1.80 24.23
C GLY A 245 10.05 -1.63 22.90
N TYR A 246 9.76 -0.37 22.53
CA TYR A 246 9.15 -0.01 21.24
C TYR A 246 10.17 0.25 20.12
N GLU A 247 11.45 -0.06 20.34
CA GLU A 247 12.56 0.18 19.40
C GLU A 247 13.21 -1.15 18.96
N PRO A 248 12.49 -2.00 18.20
CA PRO A 248 12.99 -3.31 17.79
C PRO A 248 14.22 -3.24 16.86
N GLN A 249 14.57 -2.07 16.32
CA GLN A 249 15.83 -1.87 15.61
C GLN A 249 17.04 -2.05 16.54
N LEU A 250 16.88 -1.77 17.84
CA LEU A 250 17.93 -1.97 18.84
C LEU A 250 18.25 -3.46 19.04
N TYR A 251 17.27 -4.36 18.87
CA TYR A 251 17.50 -5.81 18.87
C TYR A 251 18.45 -6.20 17.73
N GLY A 252 18.14 -5.78 16.51
CA GLY A 252 18.99 -6.04 15.34
C GLY A 252 20.42 -5.50 15.51
N ARG A 253 20.54 -4.29 16.06
CA ARG A 253 21.85 -3.69 16.36
C ARG A 253 22.61 -4.44 17.46
N ALA A 254 21.92 -4.94 18.48
CA ALA A 254 22.53 -5.69 19.58
C ALA A 254 23.07 -7.04 19.10
N LEU A 255 22.39 -7.70 18.15
CA LEU A 255 22.87 -8.93 17.50
C LEU A 255 24.18 -8.72 16.75
N LEU A 256 24.31 -7.62 16.01
CA LEU A 256 25.54 -7.30 15.26
C LEU A 256 26.75 -7.12 16.19
N GLY A 257 26.52 -6.67 17.42
CA GLY A 257 27.56 -6.46 18.42
C GLY A 257 27.78 -7.64 19.37
N ASP A 258 27.23 -8.82 19.08
CA ASP A 258 27.26 -10.03 19.92
C ASP A 258 26.80 -9.78 21.37
N ARG A 259 25.91 -8.79 21.59
CA ARG A 259 25.40 -8.43 22.92
C ARG A 259 24.22 -9.30 23.36
N VAL A 260 23.53 -9.89 22.39
CA VAL A 260 22.40 -10.81 22.58
C VAL A 260 22.47 -11.93 21.56
N GLU A 261 21.91 -13.08 21.87
CA GLU A 261 21.75 -14.19 20.92
C GLU A 261 20.46 -14.02 20.09
N SER A 262 20.47 -14.56 18.87
CA SER A 262 19.25 -14.58 18.04
C SER A 262 18.16 -15.41 18.70
N GLN A 263 16.97 -14.82 18.77
CA GLN A 263 15.77 -15.47 19.29
C GLN A 263 15.03 -16.29 18.23
N LYS A 264 15.60 -16.47 17.03
CA LYS A 264 14.96 -17.17 15.91
C LYS A 264 14.39 -18.53 16.32
N LYS A 265 15.17 -19.34 17.05
CA LYS A 265 14.73 -20.67 17.46
C LYS A 265 13.55 -20.57 18.43
N GLN A 266 13.65 -19.69 19.43
CA GLN A 266 12.66 -19.51 20.49
C GLN A 266 11.32 -18.99 19.92
N VAL A 267 11.36 -18.03 19.00
CA VAL A 267 10.13 -17.49 18.38
C VAL A 267 9.46 -18.54 17.47
N VAL A 268 10.24 -19.32 16.71
CA VAL A 268 9.72 -20.40 15.86
C VAL A 268 9.14 -21.53 16.71
N ASP A 269 9.85 -21.97 17.76
CA ASP A 269 9.38 -23.03 18.65
C ASP A 269 8.07 -22.62 19.34
N THR A 270 7.94 -21.35 19.75
CA THR A 270 6.70 -20.83 20.36
C THR A 270 5.54 -20.86 19.38
N LEU A 271 5.77 -20.41 18.14
CA LEU A 271 4.76 -20.46 17.09
C LEU A 271 4.34 -21.90 16.79
N MET A 272 5.30 -22.82 16.62
CA MET A 272 5.01 -24.22 16.31
C MET A 272 4.16 -24.87 17.40
N LYS A 273 4.52 -24.71 18.68
CA LYS A 273 3.73 -25.23 19.81
C LYS A 273 2.32 -24.64 19.85
N LEU A 274 2.17 -23.34 19.60
CA LEU A 274 0.85 -22.70 19.55
C LEU A 274 -0.02 -23.29 18.44
N LEU A 275 0.55 -23.55 17.26
CA LEU A 275 -0.19 -24.13 16.13
C LEU A 275 -0.51 -25.61 16.34
N GLU A 276 0.39 -26.38 16.94
CA GLU A 276 0.18 -27.80 17.31
C GLU A 276 -1.03 -27.97 18.24
N GLU A 277 -1.18 -27.07 19.21
CA GLU A 277 -2.30 -27.04 20.15
C GLU A 277 -3.56 -26.35 19.57
N GLY A 278 -3.52 -25.91 18.31
CA GLY A 278 -4.50 -24.99 17.75
C GLY A 278 -5.93 -25.49 17.71
N LEU A 279 -6.15 -26.79 17.50
CA LEU A 279 -7.50 -27.38 17.54
C LEU A 279 -8.09 -27.26 18.96
N ARG A 280 -7.34 -27.72 19.97
CA ARG A 280 -7.76 -27.68 21.37
C ARG A 280 -7.98 -26.25 21.84
N LEU A 281 -7.06 -25.34 21.53
CA LEU A 281 -7.13 -23.93 21.91
C LEU A 281 -8.29 -23.20 21.22
N SER A 282 -8.56 -23.52 19.95
CA SER A 282 -9.71 -22.96 19.22
C SER A 282 -11.05 -23.42 19.77
N GLU A 283 -11.16 -24.64 20.30
CA GLU A 283 -12.39 -25.16 20.90
C GLU A 283 -12.67 -24.51 22.27
N LEU A 284 -11.63 -24.26 23.05
CA LEU A 284 -11.75 -23.64 24.38
C LEU A 284 -12.32 -22.21 24.34
N THR A 285 -12.08 -21.48 23.25
CA THR A 285 -12.50 -20.08 23.08
C THR A 285 -13.78 -19.91 22.26
N GLY A 286 -14.36 -20.99 21.73
CA GLY A 286 -15.74 -21.05 21.22
C GLY A 286 -15.94 -20.76 19.73
N ASP A 287 -15.07 -20.00 19.05
CA ASP A 287 -15.22 -19.69 17.62
C ASP A 287 -13.93 -19.79 16.79
N GLY A 288 -12.76 -19.82 17.44
CA GLY A 288 -11.45 -19.80 16.81
C GLY A 288 -10.99 -18.43 16.32
N GLU A 289 -11.74 -17.35 16.58
CA GLU A 289 -11.29 -15.97 16.28
C GLU A 289 -10.13 -15.58 17.18
N GLU A 290 -10.24 -15.85 18.48
CA GLU A 290 -9.21 -15.43 19.43
C GLU A 290 -7.93 -16.27 19.29
N PHE A 291 -8.08 -17.55 18.95
CA PHE A 291 -6.95 -18.37 18.52
C PHE A 291 -6.31 -17.82 17.24
N PHE A 292 -7.10 -17.40 16.25
CA PHE A 292 -6.58 -16.77 15.04
C PHE A 292 -5.78 -15.49 15.39
N GLY A 293 -6.32 -14.62 16.24
CA GLY A 293 -5.62 -13.44 16.75
C GLY A 293 -4.28 -13.77 17.43
N ALA A 294 -4.25 -14.79 18.29
CA ALA A 294 -3.02 -15.23 18.93
C ALA A 294 -2.02 -15.84 17.92
N ALA A 295 -2.50 -16.66 16.99
CA ALA A 295 -1.66 -17.29 15.97
C ALA A 295 -1.02 -16.26 15.04
N GLU A 296 -1.77 -15.27 14.55
CA GLU A 296 -1.23 -14.22 13.69
C GLU A 296 -0.27 -13.29 14.44
N ASN A 297 -0.52 -12.97 15.72
CA ASN A 297 0.47 -12.27 16.53
C ASN A 297 1.77 -13.08 16.69
N ALA A 298 1.69 -14.41 16.91
CA ALA A 298 2.89 -15.24 16.98
C ALA A 298 3.67 -15.28 15.65
N ARG A 299 2.96 -15.21 14.51
CA ARG A 299 3.59 -15.06 13.19
C ARG A 299 4.29 -13.72 13.02
N VAL A 300 3.63 -12.64 13.43
CA VAL A 300 4.24 -11.30 13.45
C VAL A 300 5.53 -11.32 14.27
N VAL A 301 5.56 -11.93 15.47
CA VAL A 301 6.80 -12.03 16.26
C VAL A 301 7.89 -12.79 15.50
N LYS A 302 7.55 -13.91 14.86
CA LYS A 302 8.50 -14.71 14.07
C LYS A 302 9.05 -13.95 12.87
N ASP A 303 8.20 -13.26 12.12
CA ASP A 303 8.59 -12.52 10.91
C ASP A 303 9.32 -11.22 11.26
N ALA A 304 8.92 -10.54 12.33
CA ALA A 304 9.59 -9.37 12.86
C ALA A 304 11.00 -9.71 13.36
N GLU A 305 11.19 -10.84 14.08
CA GLU A 305 12.52 -11.27 14.51
C GLU A 305 13.45 -11.40 13.33
N GLU A 306 12.98 -12.06 12.28
CA GLU A 306 13.73 -12.29 11.06
C GLU A 306 14.02 -10.99 10.33
N TYR A 307 13.04 -10.09 10.22
CA TYR A 307 13.19 -8.76 9.64
C TYR A 307 14.28 -7.97 10.37
N TYR A 308 14.13 -7.71 11.67
CA TYR A 308 15.05 -6.84 12.40
C TYR A 308 16.44 -7.44 12.54
N ARG A 309 16.56 -8.76 12.68
CA ARG A 309 17.88 -9.42 12.62
C ARG A 309 18.56 -9.15 11.28
N GLN A 310 17.86 -9.40 10.17
CA GLN A 310 18.45 -9.24 8.84
C GLN A 310 18.69 -7.78 8.42
N SER A 311 17.95 -6.82 8.98
CA SER A 311 18.20 -5.38 8.74
C SER A 311 19.61 -4.93 9.09
N PHE A 312 20.27 -5.59 10.06
CA PHE A 312 21.57 -5.18 10.59
C PHE A 312 22.71 -6.17 10.33
N THR A 313 22.42 -7.46 10.11
CA THR A 313 23.45 -8.49 9.92
C THR A 313 23.86 -8.72 8.46
N ASP A 314 23.11 -8.19 7.48
CA ASP A 314 23.38 -8.39 6.06
C ASP A 314 23.76 -7.07 5.35
N ILE A 315 24.88 -7.07 4.63
CA ILE A 315 25.40 -5.91 3.86
C ILE A 315 24.51 -5.64 2.61
N THR A 316 23.59 -6.56 2.27
CA THR A 316 22.53 -6.41 1.25
C THR A 316 21.13 -6.18 1.84
N SER A 317 21.02 -5.82 3.13
CA SER A 317 19.80 -5.86 3.95
C SER A 317 18.55 -5.18 3.38
N GLY A 318 18.66 -4.13 2.56
CA GLY A 318 17.50 -3.40 2.04
C GLY A 318 16.51 -4.27 1.27
N ASP A 319 16.98 -5.00 0.26
CA ASP A 319 16.11 -5.80 -0.61
C ASP A 319 15.61 -7.07 0.10
N VAL A 320 16.44 -7.67 0.95
CA VAL A 320 16.10 -8.88 1.69
C VAL A 320 15.02 -8.59 2.74
N THR A 321 15.16 -7.50 3.50
CA THR A 321 14.18 -7.13 4.53
C THR A 321 12.86 -6.63 3.92
N TRP A 322 12.92 -5.96 2.78
CA TRP A 322 11.74 -5.64 1.98
C TRP A 322 10.98 -6.91 1.59
N ASN A 323 11.66 -7.90 1.02
CA ASN A 323 11.04 -9.14 0.58
C ASN A 323 10.43 -9.95 1.76
N ILE A 324 11.06 -9.92 2.94
CA ILE A 324 10.51 -10.52 4.16
C ILE A 324 9.17 -9.87 4.52
N ARG A 325 9.14 -8.53 4.57
CA ARG A 325 7.95 -7.75 4.96
C ARG A 325 6.79 -8.01 3.99
N ASP A 326 7.00 -7.86 2.69
CA ASP A 326 5.94 -8.05 1.69
C ASP A 326 5.46 -9.50 1.61
N THR A 327 6.35 -10.48 1.80
CA THR A 327 5.95 -11.90 1.87
C THR A 327 5.05 -12.16 3.08
N ALA A 328 5.40 -11.61 4.24
CA ALA A 328 4.59 -11.75 5.45
C ALA A 328 3.21 -11.10 5.29
N MET A 329 3.14 -9.92 4.68
CA MET A 329 1.86 -9.23 4.39
C MET A 329 0.93 -10.09 3.52
N VAL A 330 1.45 -10.75 2.47
CA VAL A 330 0.62 -11.64 1.64
C VAL A 330 0.25 -12.94 2.34
N ASN A 331 1.14 -13.50 3.18
CA ASN A 331 0.78 -14.64 4.02
C ASN A 331 -0.41 -14.31 4.94
N PHE A 332 -0.45 -13.10 5.50
CA PHE A 332 -1.57 -12.65 6.31
C PHE A 332 -2.88 -12.59 5.49
N ILE A 333 -2.84 -12.08 4.24
CA ILE A 333 -4.02 -12.07 3.35
C ILE A 333 -4.56 -13.50 3.18
N ASP A 334 -3.69 -14.48 2.94
CA ASP A 334 -4.09 -15.89 2.80
C ASP A 334 -4.74 -16.42 4.08
N HIS A 335 -4.15 -16.15 5.25
CA HIS A 335 -4.68 -16.59 6.54
C HIS A 335 -6.05 -15.97 6.85
N ALA A 336 -6.22 -14.67 6.61
CA ALA A 336 -7.47 -13.96 6.85
C ALA A 336 -8.62 -14.48 5.96
N LEU A 337 -8.35 -14.67 4.66
CA LEU A 337 -9.30 -15.26 3.73
C LEU A 337 -9.65 -16.71 4.10
N ALA A 338 -8.67 -17.52 4.45
CA ALA A 338 -8.89 -18.91 4.87
C ALA A 338 -9.73 -18.99 6.16
N GLN A 339 -9.51 -18.07 7.11
CA GLN A 339 -10.29 -17.99 8.34
C GLN A 339 -11.77 -17.69 8.05
N TYR A 340 -12.05 -16.69 7.19
CA TYR A 340 -13.43 -16.34 6.83
C TYR A 340 -14.13 -17.46 6.04
N ASP A 341 -13.43 -18.08 5.10
CA ASP A 341 -13.94 -19.24 4.36
C ASP A 341 -14.32 -20.38 5.32
N LYS A 342 -13.45 -20.67 6.31
CA LYS A 342 -13.67 -21.72 7.31
C LYS A 342 -14.85 -21.40 8.23
N GLN A 343 -14.99 -20.14 8.66
CA GLN A 343 -16.11 -19.72 9.50
C GLN A 343 -17.45 -19.90 8.77
N MET A 344 -17.52 -19.45 7.52
CA MET A 344 -18.75 -19.56 6.73
C MET A 344 -19.06 -20.98 6.29
N ALA A 345 -18.05 -21.85 6.13
CA ALA A 345 -18.29 -23.28 5.86
C ALA A 345 -19.04 -24.00 7.00
N LYS A 346 -19.02 -23.47 8.23
CA LYS A 346 -19.77 -24.03 9.36
C LYS A 346 -21.27 -23.68 9.33
N THR A 347 -21.63 -22.56 8.71
CA THR A 347 -22.98 -21.97 8.79
C THR A 347 -23.72 -21.97 7.45
N SER A 348 -22.99 -21.97 6.33
CA SER A 348 -23.56 -21.95 4.98
C SER A 348 -23.58 -23.35 4.35
N SER A 349 -24.71 -23.68 3.71
CA SER A 349 -24.85 -24.88 2.86
C SER A 349 -24.19 -24.75 1.48
N THR A 350 -23.78 -23.53 1.10
CA THR A 350 -23.05 -23.25 -0.14
C THR A 350 -21.59 -22.92 0.15
N LYS A 351 -20.70 -23.27 -0.80
CA LYS A 351 -19.27 -22.95 -0.71
C LYS A 351 -19.09 -21.43 -0.74
N TYR A 352 -18.89 -20.84 0.44
CA TYR A 352 -18.57 -19.42 0.58
C TYR A 352 -17.16 -19.15 0.07
N ARG A 353 -16.97 -17.97 -0.53
CA ARG A 353 -15.66 -17.52 -1.00
C ARG A 353 -15.46 -16.08 -0.57
N SER A 354 -14.65 -15.91 0.46
CA SER A 354 -14.35 -14.60 1.02
C SER A 354 -13.56 -13.74 0.05
N ARG A 355 -13.79 -12.43 0.15
CA ARG A 355 -13.11 -11.39 -0.65
C ARG A 355 -12.58 -10.27 0.22
N CYS A 356 -11.47 -9.67 -0.18
CA CYS A 356 -10.83 -8.60 0.60
C CYS A 356 -10.38 -7.42 -0.27
N VAL A 357 -10.40 -6.24 0.34
CA VAL A 357 -9.75 -5.04 -0.19
C VAL A 357 -8.47 -4.81 0.60
N VAL A 358 -7.35 -4.54 -0.08
CA VAL A 358 -6.04 -4.30 0.53
C VAL A 358 -5.65 -2.84 0.34
N TRP A 359 -5.33 -2.13 1.42
CA TRP A 359 -4.88 -0.74 1.41
C TRP A 359 -3.43 -0.66 1.85
N ALA A 360 -2.56 -0.17 0.99
CA ALA A 360 -1.14 0.05 1.27
C ALA A 360 -0.58 1.07 0.26
N HIS A 361 0.69 1.41 0.38
CA HIS A 361 1.35 2.30 -0.58
C HIS A 361 1.48 1.66 -1.97
N ASN A 362 1.54 2.46 -3.05
CA ASN A 362 1.74 2.00 -4.44
C ASN A 362 3.01 1.14 -4.56
N SER A 363 4.05 1.45 -3.79
CA SER A 363 5.30 0.65 -3.75
C SER A 363 5.05 -0.80 -3.34
N HIS A 364 4.04 -1.05 -2.50
CA HIS A 364 3.62 -2.39 -2.10
C HIS A 364 2.61 -2.98 -3.08
N LEU A 365 1.66 -2.19 -3.60
CA LEU A 365 0.49 -2.70 -4.32
C LEU A 365 0.57 -2.71 -5.85
N GLY A 366 1.49 -1.97 -6.45
CA GLY A 366 1.80 -2.12 -7.87
C GLY A 366 2.49 -3.44 -8.15
N ASP A 367 2.41 -4.00 -9.36
CA ASP A 367 3.22 -5.18 -9.70
C ASP A 367 4.69 -4.82 -9.88
N ALA A 368 5.56 -5.26 -8.96
CA ALA A 368 7.00 -4.94 -8.98
C ALA A 368 7.73 -5.35 -10.27
N ARG A 369 7.19 -6.31 -11.04
CA ARG A 369 7.76 -6.71 -12.35
C ARG A 369 7.64 -5.61 -13.41
N SER A 370 6.82 -4.59 -13.17
CA SER A 370 6.67 -3.42 -14.02
C SER A 370 7.87 -2.46 -13.96
N TYR A 371 8.70 -2.54 -12.91
CA TYR A 371 9.84 -1.65 -12.72
C TYR A 371 10.98 -1.98 -13.67
N VAL A 372 11.36 -1.02 -14.51
CA VAL A 372 12.34 -1.25 -15.59
C VAL A 372 13.78 -1.17 -15.07
N ASP A 373 14.04 -0.33 -14.08
CA ASP A 373 15.39 -0.10 -13.54
C ASP A 373 15.73 -1.04 -12.38
N ALA A 374 14.76 -1.79 -11.83
CA ALA A 374 14.95 -2.68 -10.69
C ALA A 374 15.94 -3.83 -10.98
N SER A 375 16.07 -4.24 -12.24
CA SER A 375 17.06 -5.23 -12.69
C SER A 375 18.49 -4.67 -12.85
N SER A 376 18.65 -3.35 -12.85
CA SER A 376 19.93 -2.66 -13.10
C SER A 376 20.70 -2.27 -11.83
N ARG A 377 20.04 -2.27 -10.66
CA ARG A 377 20.70 -2.21 -9.36
C ARG A 377 21.32 -3.59 -9.10
N ARG A 378 22.66 -3.66 -9.09
CA ARG A 378 23.52 -4.86 -8.99
C ARG A 378 23.36 -5.70 -7.70
N ARG A 379 22.19 -5.78 -7.07
CA ARG A 379 21.94 -6.55 -5.86
C ARG A 379 20.81 -7.52 -6.13
N GLN A 380 21.15 -8.80 -6.23
CA GLN A 380 20.16 -9.87 -6.12
C GLN A 380 19.97 -10.22 -4.64
N PRO A 381 18.75 -10.57 -4.21
CA PRO A 381 17.53 -10.71 -5.00
C PRO A 381 16.87 -9.36 -5.34
N ALA A 382 16.13 -9.30 -6.46
CA ALA A 382 15.29 -8.15 -6.79
C ALA A 382 14.17 -7.98 -5.73
N GLN A 383 13.75 -6.73 -5.50
CA GLN A 383 12.61 -6.44 -4.63
C GLN A 383 11.32 -7.00 -5.23
N ILE A 384 10.61 -7.81 -4.46
CA ILE A 384 9.23 -8.24 -4.75
C ILE A 384 8.27 -7.35 -3.94
N ASN A 385 6.99 -7.35 -4.29
CA ASN A 385 6.00 -6.68 -3.47
C ASN A 385 4.65 -7.40 -3.42
N VAL A 386 3.75 -6.91 -2.56
CA VAL A 386 2.39 -7.45 -2.37
C VAL A 386 1.63 -7.55 -3.70
N GLY A 387 1.68 -6.53 -4.56
CA GLY A 387 0.98 -6.52 -5.85
C GLY A 387 1.42 -7.66 -6.77
N GLN A 388 2.74 -7.88 -6.90
CA GLN A 388 3.29 -9.03 -7.62
C GLN A 388 2.86 -10.35 -6.99
N LEU A 389 3.05 -10.51 -5.68
CA LEU A 389 2.79 -11.74 -4.95
C LEU A 389 1.29 -12.12 -4.98
N VAL A 390 0.39 -11.15 -4.89
CA VAL A 390 -1.06 -11.35 -5.04
C VAL A 390 -1.37 -11.89 -6.44
N ARG A 391 -0.79 -11.30 -7.50
CA ARG A 391 -0.97 -11.81 -8.87
C ARG A 391 -0.41 -13.22 -9.04
N GLU A 392 0.71 -13.55 -8.40
CA GLU A 392 1.30 -14.89 -8.45
C GLU A 392 0.47 -15.94 -7.71
N ARG A 393 -0.10 -15.61 -6.55
CA ARG A 393 -0.90 -16.54 -5.74
C ARG A 393 -2.32 -16.73 -6.26
N TYR A 394 -2.99 -15.64 -6.64
CA TYR A 394 -4.40 -15.65 -7.01
C TYR A 394 -4.62 -15.66 -8.52
N GLY A 395 -3.63 -15.22 -9.31
CA GLY A 395 -3.78 -15.06 -10.76
C GLY A 395 -4.53 -13.77 -11.13
N MET A 396 -4.45 -13.42 -12.41
CA MET A 396 -4.97 -12.14 -12.93
C MET A 396 -6.50 -12.01 -12.79
N ALA A 397 -7.26 -13.11 -12.91
CA ALA A 397 -8.72 -13.09 -12.83
C ALA A 397 -9.25 -12.84 -11.40
N ASP A 398 -8.46 -13.20 -10.39
CA ASP A 398 -8.83 -13.08 -8.98
C ASP A 398 -8.13 -11.94 -8.24
N SER A 399 -7.30 -11.18 -8.94
CA SER A 399 -6.64 -9.99 -8.42
C SER A 399 -6.98 -8.77 -9.25
N PHE A 400 -7.09 -7.60 -8.61
CA PHE A 400 -7.25 -6.33 -9.30
C PHE A 400 -6.48 -5.23 -8.55
N LEU A 401 -5.55 -4.54 -9.22
CA LEU A 401 -4.66 -3.55 -8.62
C LEU A 401 -5.02 -2.14 -9.09
N ILE A 402 -5.28 -1.23 -8.15
CA ILE A 402 -5.63 0.16 -8.41
C ILE A 402 -4.53 1.06 -7.85
N GLY A 403 -3.94 1.91 -8.68
CA GLY A 403 -2.98 2.93 -8.24
C GLY A 403 -3.64 4.29 -8.11
N GLN A 404 -3.26 5.07 -7.10
CA GLN A 404 -3.64 6.49 -7.02
C GLN A 404 -2.39 7.35 -7.18
N LEU A 405 -2.47 8.43 -7.95
CA LEU A 405 -1.34 9.28 -8.34
C LEU A 405 -1.69 10.76 -8.24
N MET A 406 -0.70 11.62 -8.01
CA MET A 406 -0.93 13.07 -7.93
C MET A 406 0.15 13.95 -8.55
N HIS A 407 -0.26 15.08 -9.14
CA HIS A 407 0.67 16.03 -9.73
C HIS A 407 1.34 16.94 -8.68
N SER A 408 0.54 17.61 -7.85
CA SER A 408 0.99 18.61 -6.88
C SER A 408 0.07 18.70 -5.65
N GLY A 409 0.29 19.70 -4.79
CA GLY A 409 -0.58 20.00 -3.64
C GLY A 409 0.16 19.95 -2.32
N THR A 410 -0.47 19.37 -1.31
CA THR A 410 0.11 19.23 0.03
C THR A 410 -0.02 17.80 0.56
N VAL A 411 0.98 17.38 1.33
CA VAL A 411 1.03 16.07 1.97
C VAL A 411 1.39 16.22 3.44
N ARG A 412 0.90 15.31 4.29
CA ARG A 412 1.44 15.15 5.65
C ARG A 412 2.59 14.15 5.62
N ALA A 413 3.79 14.59 5.97
CA ALA A 413 4.97 13.73 6.02
C ALA A 413 5.94 14.18 7.12
N SER A 414 6.97 13.38 7.36
CA SER A 414 8.10 13.74 8.22
C SER A 414 9.38 13.96 7.39
N LEU A 415 10.36 14.65 7.96
CA LEU A 415 11.72 14.71 7.40
C LEU A 415 12.59 13.53 7.87
N HIS A 416 12.25 12.92 9.01
CA HIS A 416 13.05 11.85 9.63
C HIS A 416 12.15 10.75 10.18
N TRP A 417 12.68 9.53 10.26
CA TRP A 417 12.00 8.43 10.94
C TRP A 417 11.81 8.78 12.41
N ASP A 418 10.66 8.41 12.99
CA ASP A 418 10.24 8.82 14.34
C ASP A 418 10.25 10.35 14.58
N GLY A 419 10.28 11.14 13.49
CA GLY A 419 10.30 12.60 13.53
C GLY A 419 8.90 13.21 13.60
N LYS A 420 8.87 14.51 13.91
CA LYS A 420 7.66 15.34 13.83
C LYS A 420 7.08 15.33 12.42
N ASP A 421 5.76 15.27 12.34
CA ASP A 421 5.02 15.46 11.09
C ASP A 421 4.78 16.93 10.74
N TYR A 422 4.76 17.21 9.44
CA TYR A 422 4.53 18.51 8.83
C TYR A 422 3.46 18.41 7.75
N VAL A 423 2.76 19.51 7.50
CA VAL A 423 2.09 19.72 6.20
C VAL A 423 3.15 20.29 5.28
N MET A 424 3.44 19.60 4.18
CA MET A 424 4.50 19.92 3.25
C MET A 424 3.91 20.12 1.86
N ASP A 425 4.38 21.14 1.16
CA ASP A 425 4.05 21.31 -0.26
C ASP A 425 4.70 20.20 -1.07
N VAL A 426 3.99 19.65 -2.04
CA VAL A 426 4.52 18.65 -2.96
C VAL A 426 5.04 19.39 -4.18
N ASN A 427 6.28 19.10 -4.58
CA ASN A 427 6.82 19.65 -5.82
C ASN A 427 5.92 19.28 -7.00
N PRO A 428 5.76 20.14 -8.02
CA PRO A 428 5.14 19.72 -9.27
C PRO A 428 5.86 18.49 -9.85
N SER A 429 5.09 17.56 -10.41
CA SER A 429 5.65 16.31 -10.93
C SER A 429 6.73 16.51 -12.00
N LEU A 430 7.68 15.58 -12.08
CA LEU A 430 8.80 15.69 -13.02
C LEU A 430 8.35 15.59 -14.49
N PRO A 431 8.96 16.32 -15.44
CA PRO A 431 8.53 16.35 -16.85
C PRO A 431 8.40 15.00 -17.56
N SER A 432 9.18 13.99 -17.15
CA SER A 432 9.21 12.65 -17.74
C SER A 432 8.41 11.59 -16.96
N SER A 433 7.54 12.04 -16.07
CA SER A 433 6.74 11.19 -15.18
C SER A 433 5.33 10.94 -15.72
N TYR A 434 4.66 9.90 -15.20
CA TYR A 434 3.25 9.65 -15.49
C TYR A 434 2.36 10.72 -14.87
N GLU A 435 2.69 11.22 -13.69
CA GLU A 435 1.94 12.30 -13.03
C GLU A 435 1.95 13.57 -13.88
N GLN A 436 3.07 13.89 -14.55
CA GLN A 436 3.12 15.03 -15.47
C GLN A 436 2.28 14.80 -16.73
N LEU A 437 2.31 13.58 -17.28
CA LEU A 437 1.46 13.23 -18.41
C LEU A 437 -0.02 13.36 -18.02
N PHE A 438 -0.38 12.92 -16.82
CA PHE A 438 -1.75 13.01 -16.31
C PHE A 438 -2.15 14.44 -15.98
N HIS A 439 -1.24 15.29 -15.49
CA HIS A 439 -1.49 16.73 -15.38
C HIS A 439 -1.82 17.37 -16.74
N GLN A 440 -1.09 17.01 -17.80
CA GLN A 440 -1.40 17.49 -19.15
C GLN A 440 -2.76 16.99 -19.64
N VAL A 441 -3.16 15.77 -19.25
CA VAL A 441 -4.50 15.25 -19.52
C VAL A 441 -5.55 16.05 -18.75
N SER A 442 -5.33 16.35 -17.46
CA SER A 442 -6.21 17.20 -16.65
C SER A 442 -6.41 18.58 -17.28
N VAL A 443 -5.35 19.18 -17.84
CA VAL A 443 -5.42 20.45 -18.57
C VAL A 443 -6.21 20.31 -19.88
N GLU A 444 -5.99 19.24 -20.65
CA GLU A 444 -6.69 18.98 -21.92
C GLU A 444 -8.19 18.73 -21.70
N THR A 445 -8.57 18.01 -20.65
CA THR A 445 -9.97 17.69 -20.33
C THR A 445 -10.67 18.76 -19.49
N ALA A 446 -9.91 19.71 -18.95
CA ALA A 446 -10.35 20.64 -17.91
C ALA A 446 -10.96 19.94 -16.68
N ASP A 447 -10.40 18.78 -16.31
CA ASP A 447 -10.82 17.98 -15.17
C ASP A 447 -9.65 17.72 -14.22
N PRO A 448 -9.65 18.25 -12.99
CA PRO A 448 -8.56 18.09 -12.04
C PRO A 448 -8.48 16.68 -11.42
N GLY A 449 -9.38 15.75 -11.74
CA GLY A 449 -9.25 14.38 -11.27
C GLY A 449 -10.05 13.39 -12.11
N PHE A 450 -9.42 12.27 -12.45
CA PHE A 450 -10.03 11.26 -13.32
C PHE A 450 -9.56 9.85 -12.99
N GLY A 451 -10.31 8.85 -13.46
CA GLY A 451 -9.91 7.46 -13.48
C GLY A 451 -9.63 6.96 -14.90
N LEU A 452 -8.75 5.96 -14.99
CA LEU A 452 -8.47 5.17 -16.19
C LEU A 452 -8.63 3.69 -15.85
N ILE A 453 -9.32 2.95 -16.71
CA ILE A 453 -9.43 1.49 -16.61
C ILE A 453 -8.52 0.90 -17.69
N LEU A 454 -7.48 0.19 -17.26
CA LEU A 454 -6.43 -0.36 -18.13
C LEU A 454 -6.62 -1.87 -18.35
N ARG A 455 -7.39 -2.53 -17.49
CA ARG A 455 -7.73 -3.94 -17.59
C ARG A 455 -9.11 -4.21 -17.01
N SER A 456 -9.76 -5.26 -17.51
CA SER A 456 -11.00 -5.80 -16.95
C SER A 456 -10.84 -7.28 -16.60
N ASN A 457 -11.46 -7.67 -15.49
CA ASN A 457 -11.62 -9.04 -15.01
C ASN A 457 -12.98 -9.66 -15.36
N SER A 458 -13.86 -8.91 -16.03
CA SER A 458 -15.21 -9.35 -16.32
C SER A 458 -15.51 -9.31 -17.81
N ASP A 459 -16.13 -10.36 -18.32
CA ASP A 459 -16.75 -10.36 -19.65
C ASP A 459 -17.85 -9.28 -19.77
N GLY A 460 -18.39 -8.82 -18.63
CA GLY A 460 -19.37 -7.74 -18.54
C GLY A 460 -18.80 -6.32 -18.66
N TYR A 461 -17.48 -6.16 -18.74
CA TYR A 461 -16.80 -4.89 -19.00
C TYR A 461 -15.69 -5.11 -20.02
N VAL A 462 -16.00 -4.87 -21.30
CA VAL A 462 -15.00 -4.90 -22.37
C VAL A 462 -14.44 -3.49 -22.51
N LEU A 463 -13.11 -3.37 -22.51
CA LEU A 463 -12.47 -2.08 -22.70
C LEU A 463 -12.94 -1.45 -24.02
N SER A 464 -13.25 -0.15 -23.98
CA SER A 464 -13.53 0.62 -25.18
C SER A 464 -12.28 0.74 -26.05
N LYS A 465 -12.44 1.18 -27.30
CA LYS A 465 -11.30 1.42 -28.20
C LYS A 465 -10.37 2.49 -27.64
N GLU A 466 -10.94 3.49 -26.98
CA GLU A 466 -10.24 4.58 -26.32
C GLU A 466 -9.46 4.07 -25.11
N GLU A 467 -10.07 3.23 -24.26
CA GLU A 467 -9.39 2.59 -23.12
C GLU A 467 -8.22 1.69 -23.57
N GLU A 468 -8.41 0.89 -24.63
CA GLU A 468 -7.34 0.08 -25.20
C GLU A 468 -6.20 0.93 -25.80
N ALA A 469 -6.55 2.03 -26.49
CA ALA A 469 -5.58 2.96 -27.04
C ALA A 469 -4.78 3.67 -25.94
N ALA A 470 -5.45 4.13 -24.87
CA ALA A 470 -4.82 4.73 -23.72
C ALA A 470 -3.88 3.75 -23.01
N ARG A 471 -4.33 2.50 -22.77
CA ARG A 471 -3.48 1.43 -22.24
C ARG A 471 -2.21 1.26 -23.06
N ASN A 472 -2.34 1.11 -24.38
CA ASN A 472 -1.18 0.92 -25.25
C ASN A 472 -0.26 2.15 -25.27
N ALA A 473 -0.80 3.36 -25.19
CA ALA A 473 -0.03 4.60 -25.15
C ALA A 473 0.75 4.79 -23.84
N LEU A 474 0.33 4.12 -22.76
CA LEU A 474 0.97 4.15 -21.45
C LEU A 474 2.03 3.07 -21.24
N GLU A 475 2.27 2.18 -22.21
CA GLU A 475 3.28 1.10 -22.14
C GLU A 475 4.73 1.60 -22.13
N ASP A 476 4.98 2.82 -22.62
CA ASP A 476 6.31 3.42 -22.63
C ASP A 476 6.77 3.75 -21.19
N PRO A 477 7.92 3.22 -20.72
CA PRO A 477 8.32 3.39 -19.34
C PRO A 477 8.64 4.84 -18.95
N LYS A 478 7.92 5.37 -17.97
CA LYS A 478 8.09 6.72 -17.39
C LYS A 478 8.41 6.63 -15.91
N LEU A 479 8.76 7.78 -15.33
CA LEU A 479 8.90 7.90 -13.88
C LEU A 479 7.53 7.87 -13.20
N GLU A 480 7.48 7.33 -12.00
CA GLU A 480 6.35 7.42 -11.06
C GLU A 480 6.89 7.76 -9.67
N ARG A 481 6.13 8.59 -8.96
CA ARG A 481 6.40 9.13 -7.63
C ARG A 481 5.94 8.16 -6.53
N PHE A 482 6.69 8.14 -5.43
CA PHE A 482 6.47 7.26 -4.27
C PHE A 482 6.88 8.03 -2.99
N ILE A 483 5.95 8.73 -2.36
CA ILE A 483 6.20 9.49 -1.13
C ILE A 483 5.68 8.69 0.08
N GLY A 484 6.58 7.99 0.76
CA GLY A 484 6.25 7.27 1.98
C GLY A 484 6.01 8.20 3.19
N VAL A 485 6.28 7.69 4.39
CA VAL A 485 6.13 8.46 5.64
C VAL A 485 7.12 9.62 5.77
N GLN A 486 8.20 9.56 4.99
CA GLN A 486 9.22 10.60 4.86
C GLN A 486 9.10 11.27 3.49
N TYR A 487 9.24 12.60 3.46
CA TYR A 487 9.30 13.34 2.21
C TYR A 487 10.52 14.27 2.15
N HIS A 488 11.39 14.03 1.18
CA HIS A 488 12.60 14.81 0.92
C HIS A 488 12.49 15.57 -0.41
N GLN A 489 11.92 16.78 -0.37
CA GLN A 489 11.67 17.62 -1.55
C GLN A 489 12.94 17.92 -2.36
N ASP A 490 14.06 18.22 -1.68
CA ASP A 490 15.31 18.63 -2.34
C ASP A 490 15.97 17.50 -3.13
N THR A 491 15.68 16.24 -2.79
CA THR A 491 16.26 15.05 -3.44
C THR A 491 15.19 14.15 -4.06
N GLU A 492 14.02 14.70 -4.37
CA GLU A 492 12.82 13.94 -4.71
C GLU A 492 13.02 12.94 -5.85
N ARG A 493 13.71 13.33 -6.94
CA ARG A 493 14.04 12.42 -8.04
C ARG A 493 14.79 11.17 -7.57
N TYR A 494 15.70 11.30 -6.61
CA TYR A 494 16.50 10.18 -6.11
C TYR A 494 15.73 9.36 -5.07
N SER A 495 15.02 10.03 -4.16
CA SER A 495 14.36 9.42 -3.01
C SER A 495 12.98 8.82 -3.32
N HIS A 496 12.26 9.40 -4.28
CA HIS A 496 10.82 9.18 -4.44
C HIS A 496 10.40 8.83 -5.87
N TYR A 497 11.32 8.55 -6.79
CA TYR A 497 10.95 8.23 -8.18
C TYR A 497 11.58 6.94 -8.69
N MET A 498 10.76 6.10 -9.29
CA MET A 498 11.18 4.88 -9.99
C MET A 498 10.61 4.85 -11.41
N ARG A 499 11.27 4.14 -12.34
CA ARG A 499 10.72 3.93 -13.68
C ARG A 499 9.87 2.67 -13.72
N CYS A 500 8.64 2.80 -14.19
CA CYS A 500 7.67 1.70 -14.30
C CYS A 500 6.97 1.72 -15.66
N ARG A 501 6.19 0.67 -15.93
CA ARG A 501 5.19 0.62 -17.00
C ARG A 501 3.81 0.63 -16.36
N MET A 502 3.05 1.72 -16.52
CA MET A 502 1.79 1.93 -15.80
C MET A 502 0.77 0.78 -16.00
N PRO A 503 0.48 0.31 -17.24
CA PRO A 503 -0.47 -0.78 -17.45
C PRO A 503 0.01 -2.15 -16.97
N ALA A 504 1.33 -2.35 -16.88
CA ALA A 504 1.88 -3.57 -16.30
C ALA A 504 1.78 -3.54 -14.77
N GLN A 505 1.83 -2.35 -14.17
CA GLN A 505 1.80 -2.18 -12.73
C GLN A 505 0.38 -2.24 -12.15
N PHE A 506 -0.58 -1.56 -12.79
CA PHE A 506 -1.95 -1.41 -12.29
C PHE A 506 -2.99 -1.75 -13.36
N ASP A 507 -4.15 -2.17 -12.90
CA ASP A 507 -5.32 -2.51 -13.71
C ASP A 507 -6.26 -1.31 -13.88
N ALA A 508 -6.23 -0.38 -12.94
CA ALA A 508 -6.84 0.93 -13.04
C ALA A 508 -5.99 1.96 -12.30
N VAL A 509 -6.13 3.23 -12.70
CA VAL A 509 -5.42 4.35 -12.09
C VAL A 509 -6.39 5.47 -11.80
N ILE A 510 -6.25 6.13 -10.65
CA ILE A 510 -6.97 7.35 -10.29
C ILE A 510 -5.96 8.47 -10.11
N HIS A 511 -6.12 9.55 -10.87
CA HIS A 511 -5.27 10.72 -10.83
C HIS A 511 -5.96 11.90 -10.14
N LEU A 512 -5.19 12.66 -9.37
CA LEU A 512 -5.55 13.96 -8.81
C LEU A 512 -4.50 15.01 -9.21
N ASP A 513 -4.93 16.13 -9.76
CA ASP A 513 -4.01 17.19 -10.17
C ASP A 513 -3.48 18.00 -8.96
N ASP A 514 -4.32 18.12 -7.94
CA ASP A 514 -4.02 18.79 -6.67
C ASP A 514 -4.51 17.95 -5.49
N SER A 515 -3.83 18.07 -4.34
CA SER A 515 -4.01 17.20 -3.17
C SER A 515 -3.93 17.97 -1.85
N SER A 516 -4.57 17.45 -0.81
CA SER A 516 -4.57 18.04 0.53
C SER A 516 -3.93 17.12 1.55
N ALA A 517 -3.14 17.68 2.47
CA ALA A 517 -2.53 16.91 3.55
C ALA A 517 -3.59 16.33 4.51
N ILE A 518 -3.50 15.04 4.80
CA ILE A 518 -4.43 14.31 5.68
C ILE A 518 -4.62 15.01 7.03
N ARG A 519 -5.88 15.16 7.44
CA ARG A 519 -6.26 15.78 8.71
C ARG A 519 -6.18 14.78 9.87
N LYS A 520 -5.42 15.17 10.89
CA LYS A 520 -5.32 14.42 12.16
C LYS A 520 -6.60 14.55 12.96
N ILE A 521 -6.89 13.52 13.76
CA ILE A 521 -7.94 13.61 14.79
C ILE A 521 -7.51 14.66 15.83
N PRO A 522 -8.34 15.68 16.14
CA PRO A 522 -8.01 16.67 17.17
C PRO A 522 -7.86 16.00 18.55
N THR A 523 -6.75 16.28 19.22
CA THR A 523 -6.55 15.94 20.63
C THR A 523 -7.16 17.04 21.51
N SER A 524 -7.94 16.68 22.52
CA SER A 524 -8.62 17.64 23.39
C SER A 524 -7.64 18.31 24.36
N SER A 525 -7.15 19.48 23.94
CA SER A 525 -6.66 20.66 24.67
C SER A 525 -5.28 20.66 25.38
N PRO A 526 -4.65 21.86 25.47
CA PRO A 526 -3.26 22.07 25.86
C PRO A 526 -3.13 22.48 27.33
N THR A 527 -2.42 21.71 28.14
CA THR A 527 -1.85 22.20 29.42
C THR A 527 -0.40 21.77 29.52
N HIS A 528 0.42 22.71 30.01
CA HIS A 528 1.86 22.80 29.87
C HIS A 528 2.65 21.63 30.49
N VAL A 529 3.30 20.83 29.63
CA VAL A 529 4.77 20.64 29.56
C VAL A 529 5.12 20.43 28.07
N ARG A 530 5.87 21.37 27.48
CA ARG A 530 6.42 21.21 26.12
C ARG A 530 7.61 20.27 26.17
N ARG A 531 7.53 19.07 25.57
CA ARG A 531 8.71 18.38 25.02
C ARG A 531 8.77 18.64 23.50
N ARG A 532 9.92 19.10 23.00
CA ARG A 532 10.14 19.43 21.57
C ARG A 532 10.06 18.13 20.74
N GLY A 533 9.27 18.14 19.65
CA GLY A 533 9.45 17.21 18.53
C GLY A 533 8.42 16.10 18.32
N THR A 534 7.30 16.11 19.07
CA THR A 534 6.14 15.17 19.13
C THR A 534 6.37 13.82 19.81
N VAL A 535 5.65 13.54 20.91
CA VAL A 535 5.56 12.21 21.54
C VAL A 535 4.17 12.03 22.18
N ASP A 536 3.46 10.94 21.86
CA ASP A 536 2.59 10.22 22.82
C ASP A 536 2.54 8.74 22.40
N TYR A 537 3.34 7.93 23.09
CA TYR A 537 3.46 6.48 22.97
C TYR A 537 2.71 5.79 24.14
N SER A 538 1.45 6.18 24.37
CA SER A 538 0.44 5.41 25.10
C SER A 538 0.56 5.19 26.63
N GLU A 539 1.47 5.82 27.38
CA GLU A 539 1.44 5.78 28.86
C GLU A 539 1.57 7.19 29.52
N PRO A 540 1.09 7.38 30.77
CA PRO A 540 1.70 8.34 31.67
C PRO A 540 3.10 7.84 32.09
N ASP A 541 4.13 8.64 31.89
CA ASP A 541 5.50 8.38 32.34
C ASP A 541 5.58 8.46 33.88
N ASP A 542 6.03 7.38 34.53
CA ASP A 542 6.82 7.46 35.78
C ASP A 542 8.28 7.19 35.40
N ILE A 543 9.06 8.24 35.22
CA ILE A 543 10.52 8.19 35.31
C ILE A 543 10.91 9.34 36.23
N ASP A 544 11.37 8.98 37.43
CA ASP A 544 12.06 9.85 38.37
C ASP A 544 13.26 10.50 37.67
N ASP A 545 13.22 11.83 37.53
CA ASP A 545 14.43 12.66 37.53
C ASP A 545 14.84 12.79 39.01
N ASP A 546 15.61 11.82 39.51
CA ASP A 546 16.47 12.12 40.66
C ASP A 546 17.58 13.03 40.15
N ASP A 547 17.48 14.26 40.64
CA ASP A 547 18.38 15.39 40.49
C ASP A 547 19.87 15.04 40.60
N GLU A 548 20.64 15.71 39.75
CA GLU A 548 21.94 16.33 40.04
C GLU A 548 22.74 15.75 41.22
N THR A 549 23.79 14.97 40.92
CA THR A 549 25.17 15.23 41.37
C THR A 549 26.20 14.56 40.47
#